data_AF-A0A1V4VSX0-F1
#
_entry.id   AF-A0A1V4VSX0-F1
#
_cell.length_a   1.000
_cell.length_b   1.000
_cell.length_c   1.000
_cell.angle_alpha   90.00
_cell.angle_beta   90.00
_cell.angle_gamma   90.00
#
_symmetry.space_group_name_H-M   'P 1'
#
loop_
_entity.id
_entity.type
_entity.pdbx_description
1 polymer ?
#
loop_
_entity_poly.entity_id
_entity_poly.type
_entity_poly.pdbx_seq_one_letter_code
_entity_poly.pdbx_strand_id
1 'polypeptide(L)'
;MLTLGWSDGNTFLPVAFSLLSSEKQRNRLCGIDPRVDKRSNGYRRRMESIKKSTEVMFDLLSQARDYGIQARYLLFDSWFSFPSVICKVREHRLHVICMLKSMKTVHYSYKGETMTLNKLYEELLKKPGRAKILANALVQIGIDSEGNPVPARILFVSDRNRSKKWLALLSTDLELTDEEIIQIYGKRWDIEVFFKTTKSFLNLAKEFQGRSYDSMVAHTSIVFCRYIMLALENRENKDPRTLGNLFYLCCDELKDISFAEAFQLILTILKNTLRKHLTITDNAFNDLINNFITCLPAFLKGRLQLSSCES
;
A
#
# COMPACT_ATOMS: atom_id res chain seq x y z
N MET A 1 12.11 -20.35 3.14
CA MET A 1 10.86 -19.85 2.54
C MET A 1 11.03 -18.37 2.27
N LEU A 2 10.78 -17.95 1.04
CA LEU A 2 10.66 -16.55 0.63
C LEU A 2 9.17 -16.22 0.52
N THR A 3 8.73 -15.08 1.04
CA THR A 3 7.32 -14.68 1.03
C THR A 3 7.21 -13.24 0.55
N LEU A 4 6.31 -13.02 -0.41
CA LEU A 4 5.87 -11.71 -0.84
C LEU A 4 4.57 -11.39 -0.09
N GLY A 5 4.58 -10.26 0.63
CA GLY A 5 3.41 -9.73 1.30
C GLY A 5 2.96 -8.42 0.66
N TRP A 6 1.65 -8.18 0.70
CA TRP A 6 1.04 -6.92 0.34
C TRP A 6 0.40 -6.30 1.58
N SER A 7 0.55 -4.99 1.75
CA SER A 7 -0.06 -4.26 2.85
C SER A 7 -0.55 -2.91 2.37
N ASP A 8 -1.74 -2.52 2.80
CA ASP A 8 -2.26 -1.15 2.63
C ASP A 8 -1.87 -0.25 3.81
N GLY A 9 -1.14 -0.78 4.80
CA GLY A 9 -0.76 -0.11 6.04
C GLY A 9 -1.67 -0.42 7.23
N ASN A 10 -2.84 -1.02 7.00
CA ASN A 10 -3.75 -1.46 8.07
C ASN A 10 -3.82 -2.99 8.15
N THR A 11 -3.74 -3.67 6.99
CA THR A 11 -3.80 -5.12 6.91
C THR A 11 -2.67 -5.63 6.04
N PHE A 12 -1.98 -6.66 6.53
CA PHE A 12 -0.98 -7.40 5.78
C PHE A 12 -1.59 -8.69 5.25
N LEU A 13 -1.33 -9.00 3.98
CA LEU A 13 -1.76 -10.22 3.32
C LEU A 13 -0.55 -10.91 2.66
N PRO A 14 -0.30 -12.20 2.94
CA PRO A 14 0.70 -12.96 2.23
C PRO A 14 0.17 -13.35 0.84
N VAL A 15 0.72 -12.76 -0.22
CA VAL A 15 0.18 -12.92 -1.58
C VAL A 15 0.87 -14.02 -2.38
N ALA A 16 2.15 -14.27 -2.11
CA ALA A 16 2.89 -15.33 -2.78
C ALA A 16 4.05 -15.84 -1.91
N PHE A 17 4.51 -17.06 -2.17
CA PHE A 17 5.69 -17.62 -1.50
C PHE A 17 6.40 -18.65 -2.37
N SER A 18 7.67 -18.90 -2.02
CA SER A 18 8.45 -20.00 -2.58
C SER A 18 9.27 -20.71 -1.48
N LEU A 19 9.29 -22.04 -1.53
CA LEU A 19 10.05 -22.88 -0.60
C LEU A 19 11.44 -23.17 -1.18
N LEU A 20 12.35 -22.20 -1.03
CA LEU A 20 13.70 -22.28 -1.59
C LEU A 20 14.56 -23.40 -0.99
N SER A 21 15.40 -23.98 -1.84
CA SER A 21 16.45 -24.96 -1.58
C SER A 21 17.79 -24.43 -2.13
N SER A 22 18.88 -25.16 -1.93
CA SER A 22 20.19 -24.70 -2.42
C SER A 22 20.35 -24.89 -3.93
N GLU A 23 20.78 -23.83 -4.61
CA GLU A 23 21.25 -23.87 -6.01
C GLU A 23 22.37 -24.91 -6.19
N LYS A 24 23.26 -25.02 -5.21
CA LYS A 24 24.38 -25.98 -5.23
C LYS A 24 23.89 -27.38 -4.90
N GLN A 25 24.06 -28.31 -5.84
CA GLN A 25 23.58 -29.69 -5.69
C GLN A 25 24.11 -30.40 -4.44
N ARG A 26 25.38 -30.20 -4.11
CA ARG A 26 26.02 -30.78 -2.92
C ARG A 26 25.37 -30.38 -1.58
N ASN A 27 24.65 -29.25 -1.56
CA ASN A 27 23.99 -28.73 -0.37
C ASN A 27 22.51 -29.16 -0.29
N ARG A 28 22.01 -29.94 -1.27
CA ARG A 28 20.62 -30.40 -1.29
C ARG A 28 20.51 -31.74 -0.58
N LEU A 29 19.63 -31.82 0.42
CA LEU A 29 19.32 -33.07 1.12
C LEU A 29 18.68 -34.09 0.19
N CYS A 30 17.79 -33.65 -0.71
CA CYS A 30 17.15 -34.50 -1.71
C CYS A 30 17.09 -33.77 -3.07
N GLY A 31 17.32 -34.51 -4.14
CA GLY A 31 17.16 -34.02 -5.52
C GLY A 31 15.69 -34.02 -5.97
N ILE A 32 15.45 -33.53 -7.18
CA ILE A 32 14.14 -33.65 -7.84
C ILE A 32 13.96 -35.10 -8.26
N ASP A 33 12.85 -35.73 -7.87
CA ASP A 33 12.51 -37.09 -8.29
C ASP A 33 12.31 -37.12 -9.82
N PRO A 34 13.06 -37.96 -10.57
CA PRO A 34 12.96 -38.06 -12.03
C PRO A 34 11.57 -38.46 -12.55
N ARG A 35 10.72 -39.07 -11.70
CA ARG A 35 9.37 -39.54 -12.06
C ARG A 35 8.34 -38.41 -12.13
N VAL A 36 8.67 -37.21 -11.66
CA VAL A 36 7.74 -36.07 -11.70
C VAL A 36 7.62 -35.52 -13.12
N ASP A 37 6.40 -35.45 -13.67
CA ASP A 37 6.15 -34.88 -15.00
C ASP A 37 6.63 -33.42 -15.07
N LYS A 38 7.50 -33.12 -16.03
CA LYS A 38 8.09 -31.79 -16.25
C LYS A 38 7.06 -30.70 -16.57
N ARG A 39 5.88 -31.08 -17.07
CA ARG A 39 4.77 -30.16 -17.39
C ARG A 39 3.96 -29.77 -16.14
N SER A 40 4.08 -30.55 -15.07
CA SER A 40 3.29 -30.34 -13.86
C SER A 40 3.69 -29.07 -13.09
N ASN A 41 2.74 -28.51 -12.33
CA ASN A 41 3.03 -27.44 -11.38
C ASN A 41 4.05 -27.87 -10.32
N GLY A 42 4.03 -29.14 -9.91
CA GLY A 42 4.96 -29.70 -8.94
C GLY A 42 6.41 -29.66 -9.42
N TYR A 43 6.66 -29.95 -10.71
CA TYR A 43 7.99 -29.82 -11.29
C TYR A 43 8.42 -28.35 -11.38
N ARG A 44 7.54 -27.48 -11.87
CA ARG A 44 7.82 -26.03 -11.98
C ARG A 44 8.21 -25.41 -10.63
N ARG A 45 7.49 -25.73 -9.55
CA ARG A 45 7.80 -25.26 -8.20
C ARG A 45 9.13 -25.82 -7.65
N ARG A 46 9.56 -27.01 -8.07
CA ARG A 46 10.88 -27.57 -7.72
C ARG A 46 12.02 -26.93 -8.50
N MET A 47 11.77 -26.54 -9.75
CA MET A 47 12.73 -25.74 -10.52
C MET A 47 12.86 -24.33 -9.95
N GLU A 48 11.76 -23.73 -9.51
CA GLU A 48 11.78 -22.44 -8.81
C GLU A 48 12.56 -22.51 -7.49
N SER A 49 12.42 -23.60 -6.72
CA SER A 49 13.08 -23.71 -5.41
C SER A 49 14.61 -23.69 -5.47
N ILE A 50 15.21 -24.08 -6.59
CA ILE A 50 16.67 -24.10 -6.74
C ILE A 50 17.24 -22.81 -7.36
N LYS A 51 16.39 -21.85 -7.74
CA LYS A 51 16.82 -20.53 -8.22
C LYS A 51 17.35 -19.67 -7.09
N LYS A 52 18.10 -18.62 -7.44
CA LYS A 52 18.54 -17.61 -6.47
C LYS A 52 17.35 -16.84 -5.91
N SER A 53 17.38 -16.53 -4.62
CA SER A 53 16.31 -15.80 -3.94
C SER A 53 15.96 -14.48 -4.61
N THR A 54 16.95 -13.76 -5.17
CA THR A 54 16.75 -12.51 -5.90
C THR A 54 15.99 -12.71 -7.20
N GLU A 55 16.25 -13.79 -7.93
CA GLU A 55 15.51 -14.14 -9.16
C GLU A 55 14.07 -14.52 -8.83
N VAL A 56 13.88 -15.39 -7.83
CA VAL A 56 12.54 -15.80 -7.40
C VAL A 56 11.74 -14.61 -6.89
N MET A 57 12.37 -13.64 -6.23
CA MET A 57 11.69 -12.41 -5.83
C MET A 57 11.06 -11.68 -7.03
N PHE A 58 11.78 -11.55 -8.16
CA PHE A 58 11.23 -10.94 -9.37
C PHE A 58 10.13 -11.81 -10.01
N ASP A 59 10.26 -13.14 -9.96
CA ASP A 59 9.22 -14.06 -10.39
C ASP A 59 7.93 -13.85 -9.56
N LEU A 60 8.04 -13.71 -8.24
CA LEU A 60 6.91 -13.46 -7.34
C LEU A 60 6.28 -12.07 -7.57
N LEU A 61 7.08 -11.04 -7.82
CA LEU A 61 6.58 -9.70 -8.16
C LEU A 61 5.81 -9.69 -9.47
N SER A 62 6.33 -10.38 -10.49
CA SER A 62 5.68 -10.49 -11.80
C SER A 62 4.35 -11.24 -11.67
N GLN A 63 4.35 -12.37 -10.96
CA GLN A 63 3.12 -13.12 -10.66
C GLN A 63 2.09 -12.24 -9.95
N ALA A 64 2.46 -11.54 -8.89
CA ALA A 64 1.54 -10.67 -8.15
C ALA A 64 0.92 -9.59 -9.06
N ARG A 65 1.72 -8.98 -9.93
CA ARG A 65 1.26 -7.99 -10.91
C ARG A 65 0.27 -8.60 -11.92
N ASP A 66 0.55 -9.80 -12.41
CA ASP A 66 -0.31 -10.50 -13.38
C ASP A 66 -1.67 -10.87 -12.76
N TYR A 67 -1.73 -11.08 -11.43
CA TYR A 67 -2.96 -11.22 -10.66
C TYR A 67 -3.60 -9.88 -10.24
N GLY A 68 -3.13 -8.75 -10.77
CA GLY A 68 -3.71 -7.43 -10.54
C GLY A 68 -3.32 -6.76 -9.23
N ILE A 69 -2.35 -7.30 -8.49
CA ILE A 69 -1.87 -6.67 -7.25
C ILE A 69 -1.01 -5.46 -7.62
N GLN A 70 -1.49 -4.29 -7.21
CA GLN A 70 -0.79 -3.02 -7.42
C GLN A 70 -0.09 -2.57 -6.13
N ALA A 71 1.08 -1.98 -6.29
CA ALA A 71 1.84 -1.36 -5.22
C ALA A 71 2.64 -0.17 -5.77
N ARG A 72 2.87 0.83 -4.92
CA ARG A 72 3.78 1.94 -5.23
C ARG A 72 5.19 1.69 -4.70
N TYR A 73 5.28 1.02 -3.55
CA TYR A 73 6.53 0.78 -2.83
C TYR A 73 6.78 -0.70 -2.64
N LEU A 74 8.04 -1.10 -2.81
CA LEU A 74 8.57 -2.40 -2.42
C LEU A 74 9.52 -2.22 -1.24
N LEU A 75 9.24 -2.94 -0.14
CA LEU A 75 9.99 -2.83 1.10
C LEU A 75 10.94 -4.01 1.26
N PHE A 76 12.23 -3.74 1.51
CA PHE A 76 13.23 -4.78 1.72
C PHE A 76 13.94 -4.70 3.06
N ASP A 77 14.26 -5.88 3.59
CA ASP A 77 15.39 -6.06 4.50
C ASP A 77 16.72 -5.73 3.77
N SER A 78 17.73 -5.33 4.53
CA SER A 78 19.15 -5.32 4.16
C SER A 78 19.65 -6.49 3.30
N TRP A 79 19.07 -7.70 3.42
CA TRP A 79 19.46 -8.84 2.57
C TRP A 79 19.20 -8.64 1.06
N PHE A 80 18.30 -7.73 0.67
CA PHE A 80 18.00 -7.43 -0.74
C PHE A 80 18.49 -6.03 -1.17
N SER A 81 19.27 -5.34 -0.33
CA SER A 81 19.70 -3.94 -0.52
C SER A 81 20.83 -3.73 -1.54
N PHE A 82 21.01 -4.65 -2.49
CA PHE A 82 22.07 -4.54 -3.50
C PHE A 82 21.67 -3.56 -4.61
N PRO A 83 22.58 -2.67 -5.07
CA PRO A 83 22.24 -1.69 -6.10
C PRO A 83 21.65 -2.29 -7.37
N SER A 84 22.18 -3.42 -7.86
CA SER A 84 21.66 -4.11 -9.04
C SER A 84 20.21 -4.59 -8.87
N VAL A 85 19.84 -5.03 -7.67
CA VAL A 85 18.46 -5.42 -7.35
C VAL A 85 17.56 -4.18 -7.32
N ILE A 86 18.02 -3.10 -6.68
CA ILE A 86 17.25 -1.85 -6.59
C ILE A 86 17.01 -1.25 -7.97
N CYS A 87 18.04 -1.15 -8.82
CA CYS A 87 17.91 -0.68 -10.20
C CYS A 87 16.91 -1.54 -10.98
N LYS A 88 17.01 -2.87 -10.89
CA LYS A 88 16.08 -3.76 -11.58
C LYS A 88 14.64 -3.62 -11.08
N VAL A 89 14.41 -3.35 -9.79
CA VAL A 89 13.05 -3.06 -9.28
C VAL A 89 12.49 -1.75 -9.87
N ARG A 90 13.33 -0.75 -10.12
CA ARG A 90 12.89 0.51 -10.76
C ARG A 90 12.36 0.29 -12.18
N GLU A 91 12.91 -0.67 -12.92
CA GLU A 91 12.40 -1.09 -14.24
C GLU A 91 10.96 -1.62 -14.15
N HIS A 92 10.56 -2.19 -13.01
CA HIS A 92 9.18 -2.62 -12.73
C HIS A 92 8.25 -1.47 -12.28
N ARG A 93 8.69 -0.21 -12.36
CA ARG A 93 7.95 1.00 -11.94
C ARG A 93 7.55 1.02 -10.46
N LEU A 94 8.30 0.32 -9.61
CA LEU A 94 8.15 0.35 -8.17
C LEU A 94 9.20 1.27 -7.55
N HIS A 95 8.85 1.99 -6.48
CA HIS A 95 9.85 2.63 -5.63
C HIS A 95 10.34 1.65 -4.58
N VAL A 96 11.64 1.66 -4.27
CA VAL A 96 12.22 0.81 -3.23
C VAL A 96 12.44 1.62 -1.98
N ILE A 97 12.04 1.08 -0.84
CA ILE A 97 12.50 1.54 0.46
C ILE A 97 13.12 0.37 1.22
N CYS A 98 14.39 0.46 1.57
CA CYS A 98 15.11 -0.65 2.19
C CYS A 98 16.11 -0.19 3.23
N MET A 99 16.38 -1.05 4.22
CA MET A 99 17.52 -0.85 5.10
C MET A 99 18.81 -1.20 4.38
N LEU A 100 19.84 -0.35 4.51
CA LEU A 100 21.16 -0.61 3.98
C LEU A 100 22.05 -1.27 5.02
N LYS A 101 22.93 -2.15 4.56
CA LYS A 101 24.05 -2.67 5.36
C LYS A 101 25.34 -2.09 4.84
N SER A 102 26.21 -1.69 5.77
CA SER A 102 27.56 -1.25 5.40
C SER A 102 28.36 -2.43 4.84
N MET A 103 28.78 -2.32 3.59
CA MET A 103 29.58 -3.31 2.87
C MET A 103 30.72 -2.59 2.16
N LYS A 104 31.92 -3.20 2.16
CA LYS A 104 33.10 -2.62 1.49
C LYS A 104 33.01 -2.63 -0.04
N THR A 105 32.16 -3.49 -0.59
CA THR A 105 32.00 -3.71 -2.04
C THR A 105 30.90 -2.85 -2.65
N VAL A 106 30.01 -2.26 -1.84
CA VAL A 106 28.88 -1.46 -2.30
C VAL A 106 29.25 0.02 -2.20
N HIS A 107 29.15 0.71 -3.33
CA HIS A 107 29.54 2.10 -3.49
C HIS A 107 28.35 2.93 -3.96
N TYR A 108 28.33 4.19 -3.54
CA TYR A 108 27.33 5.19 -3.86
C TYR A 108 28.05 6.41 -4.44
N SER A 109 27.52 7.00 -5.50
CA SER A 109 28.05 8.25 -6.05
C SER A 109 27.41 9.43 -5.31
N TYR A 110 28.24 10.25 -4.69
CA TYR A 110 27.85 11.46 -3.96
C TYR A 110 28.79 12.59 -4.34
N LYS A 111 28.25 13.73 -4.80
CA LYS A 111 29.03 14.88 -5.30
C LYS A 111 30.10 14.53 -6.34
N GLY A 112 29.85 13.52 -7.17
CA GLY A 112 30.79 13.05 -8.21
C GLY A 112 31.84 12.05 -7.73
N GLU A 113 31.90 11.75 -6.43
CA GLU A 113 32.81 10.76 -5.87
C GLU A 113 32.10 9.46 -5.50
N THR A 114 32.73 8.32 -5.80
CA THR A 114 32.23 7.01 -5.38
C THR A 114 32.73 6.65 -3.99
N MET A 115 31.81 6.44 -3.05
CA MET A 115 32.14 6.18 -1.65
C MET A 115 31.27 5.09 -1.03
N THR A 116 31.78 4.46 0.03
CA THR A 116 31.02 3.46 0.80
C THR A 116 30.06 4.15 1.76
N LEU A 117 29.09 3.39 2.29
CA LEU A 117 28.10 3.91 3.23
C LEU A 117 28.72 4.56 4.48
N ASN A 118 29.83 4.02 5.00
CA ASN A 118 30.52 4.58 6.17
C ASN A 118 31.19 5.91 5.84
N LYS A 119 31.91 5.98 4.70
CA LYS A 119 32.54 7.22 4.24
C LYS A 119 31.50 8.30 3.98
N LEU A 120 30.39 7.94 3.33
CA LEU A 120 29.26 8.84 3.13
C LEU A 120 28.75 9.40 4.46
N TYR A 121 28.58 8.54 5.48
CA TYR A 121 28.17 9.02 6.80
C TYR A 121 29.21 9.96 7.42
N GLU A 122 30.51 9.69 7.30
CA GLU A 122 31.58 10.54 7.82
C GLU A 122 31.58 11.95 7.20
N GLU A 123 31.37 12.04 5.89
CA GLU A 123 31.33 13.30 5.11
C GLU A 123 30.12 14.20 5.44
N LEU A 124 29.00 13.63 5.90
CA LEU A 124 27.78 14.40 6.12
C LEU A 124 27.83 15.23 7.42
N LEU A 125 27.27 16.43 7.41
CA LEU A 125 27.01 17.18 8.63
C LEU A 125 25.81 16.57 9.37
N LYS A 126 26.01 16.19 10.63
CA LYS A 126 24.97 15.54 11.44
C LYS A 126 24.18 16.59 12.21
N LYS A 127 22.87 16.38 12.32
CA LYS A 127 22.01 17.20 13.19
C LYS A 127 22.51 17.10 14.64
N PRO A 128 22.63 18.23 15.36
CA PRO A 128 23.12 18.23 16.73
C PRO A 128 22.14 17.56 17.70
N GLY A 129 22.65 17.17 18.87
CA GLY A 129 21.83 16.59 19.96
C GLY A 129 21.39 15.15 19.72
N ARG A 130 20.25 14.76 20.30
CA ARG A 130 19.67 13.40 20.22
C ARG A 130 18.63 13.29 19.09
N ALA A 131 18.99 13.71 17.88
CA ALA A 131 18.10 13.67 16.74
C ALA A 131 17.73 12.22 16.35
N LYS A 132 16.47 11.99 15.96
CA LYS A 132 16.02 10.70 15.41
C LYS A 132 16.63 10.47 14.02
N ILE A 133 16.62 11.50 13.19
CA ILE A 133 17.27 11.55 11.89
C ILE A 133 18.60 12.31 12.06
N LEU A 134 19.70 11.65 11.76
CA LEU A 134 21.05 12.18 11.95
C LEU A 134 21.51 12.99 10.73
N ALA A 135 21.32 12.44 9.54
CA ALA A 135 21.70 13.06 8.28
C ALA A 135 20.93 12.41 7.12
N ASN A 136 20.87 13.10 5.99
CA ASN A 136 20.40 12.54 4.72
C ASN A 136 21.36 12.93 3.59
N ALA A 137 21.33 12.19 2.49
CA ALA A 137 22.09 12.49 1.29
C ALA A 137 21.35 12.01 0.05
N LEU A 138 21.39 12.82 -1.02
CA LEU A 138 21.00 12.40 -2.37
C LEU A 138 22.21 11.76 -3.04
N VAL A 139 22.05 10.52 -3.48
CA VAL A 139 23.12 9.71 -4.09
C VAL A 139 22.64 9.07 -5.39
N GLN A 140 23.57 8.57 -6.18
CA GLN A 140 23.27 7.66 -7.29
C GLN A 140 23.78 6.26 -6.92
N ILE A 141 22.92 5.25 -7.08
CA ILE A 141 23.22 3.85 -6.70
C ILE A 141 23.81 3.02 -7.84
N GLY A 142 23.62 3.45 -9.08
CA GLY A 142 24.01 2.71 -10.26
C GLY A 142 23.33 3.29 -11.49
N ILE A 143 23.37 2.52 -12.56
CA ILE A 143 22.81 2.88 -13.86
C ILE A 143 21.66 1.90 -14.16
N ASP A 144 20.58 2.40 -14.74
CA ASP A 144 19.49 1.56 -15.23
C ASP A 144 19.82 0.91 -16.57
N SER A 145 18.90 0.08 -17.08
CA SER A 145 19.04 -0.59 -18.37
C SER A 145 19.11 0.37 -19.58
N GLU A 146 18.74 1.63 -19.41
CA GLU A 146 18.76 2.67 -20.45
C GLU A 146 20.03 3.54 -20.38
N GLY A 147 20.92 3.29 -19.42
CA GLY A 147 22.14 4.07 -19.25
C GLY A 147 22.00 5.30 -18.35
N ASN A 148 20.83 5.50 -17.70
CA ASN A 148 20.59 6.64 -16.83
C ASN A 148 20.97 6.31 -15.37
N PRO A 149 21.56 7.27 -14.64
CA PRO A 149 21.85 7.09 -13.23
C PRO A 149 20.55 7.00 -12.41
N VAL A 150 20.44 6.00 -11.54
CA VAL A 150 19.28 5.85 -10.64
C VAL A 150 19.52 6.68 -9.38
N PRO A 151 18.75 7.76 -9.16
CA PRO A 151 18.88 8.57 -7.96
C PRO A 151 18.18 7.91 -6.78
N ALA A 152 18.74 8.11 -5.59
CA ALA A 152 18.16 7.65 -4.34
C ALA A 152 18.52 8.60 -3.19
N ARG A 153 17.68 8.62 -2.16
CA ARG A 153 17.99 9.26 -0.89
C ARG A 153 18.44 8.22 0.13
N ILE A 154 19.59 8.43 0.75
CA ILE A 154 20.03 7.68 1.92
C ILE A 154 19.74 8.52 3.16
N LEU A 155 19.07 7.91 4.13
CA LEU A 155 18.70 8.50 5.41
C LEU A 155 19.41 7.75 6.54
N PHE A 156 20.16 8.48 7.36
CA PHE A 156 20.81 7.95 8.55
C PHE A 156 19.95 8.26 9.78
N VAL A 157 19.54 7.22 10.49
CA VAL A 157 18.71 7.32 11.70
C VAL A 157 19.46 6.78 12.91
N SER A 158 19.19 7.33 14.09
CA SER A 158 19.79 6.83 15.33
C SER A 158 19.27 5.45 15.69
N ASP A 159 20.19 4.53 16.03
CA ASP A 159 19.85 3.20 16.51
C ASP A 159 19.40 3.28 17.98
N ARG A 160 18.11 3.00 18.22
CA ARG A 160 17.55 3.03 19.58
C ARG A 160 18.04 1.90 20.47
N ASN A 161 18.42 0.77 19.86
CA ASN A 161 18.85 -0.42 20.59
C ASN A 161 20.35 -0.36 20.93
N ARG A 162 21.13 0.38 20.13
CA ARG A 162 22.58 0.51 20.31
C ARG A 162 22.98 1.97 20.36
N SER A 163 23.25 2.45 21.57
CA SER A 163 23.70 3.82 21.81
C SER A 163 24.85 4.21 20.87
N LYS A 164 24.77 5.43 20.32
CA LYS A 164 25.74 6.03 19.39
C LYS A 164 25.95 5.27 18.07
N LYS A 165 25.13 4.27 17.73
CA LYS A 165 25.11 3.65 16.41
C LYS A 165 24.00 4.24 15.54
N TRP A 166 24.13 4.04 14.25
CA TRP A 166 23.17 4.48 13.25
C TRP A 166 22.68 3.30 12.41
N LEU A 167 21.48 3.47 11.85
CA LEU A 167 20.94 2.64 10.77
C LEU A 167 20.79 3.51 9.53
N ALA A 168 20.90 2.91 8.36
CA ALA A 168 20.69 3.60 7.09
C ALA A 168 19.48 3.03 6.38
N LEU A 169 18.60 3.90 5.92
CA LEU A 169 17.49 3.58 5.02
C LEU A 169 17.80 4.20 3.66
N LEU A 170 17.36 3.55 2.60
CA LEU A 170 17.39 4.05 1.25
C LEU A 170 15.97 4.17 0.72
N SER A 171 15.66 5.28 0.04
CA SER A 171 14.44 5.46 -0.74
C SER A 171 14.81 5.85 -2.16
N THR A 172 14.17 5.24 -3.16
CA THR A 172 14.24 5.70 -4.56
C THR A 172 13.11 6.68 -4.91
N ASP A 173 12.19 6.97 -3.99
CA ASP A 173 11.24 8.06 -4.14
C ASP A 173 11.82 9.31 -3.48
N LEU A 174 12.07 10.33 -4.30
CA LEU A 174 12.67 11.60 -3.86
C LEU A 174 11.61 12.61 -3.40
N GLU A 175 10.33 12.37 -3.68
CA GLU A 175 9.23 13.25 -3.28
C GLU A 175 8.87 13.06 -1.80
N LEU A 176 9.22 11.92 -1.23
CA LEU A 176 8.98 11.63 0.18
C LEU A 176 9.85 12.50 1.09
N THR A 177 9.28 12.90 2.22
CA THR A 177 10.02 13.48 3.35
C THR A 177 10.78 12.40 4.12
N ASP A 178 11.76 12.80 4.92
CA ASP A 178 12.57 11.86 5.71
C ASP A 178 11.71 11.07 6.71
N GLU A 179 10.70 11.71 7.30
CA GLU A 179 9.73 11.10 8.21
C GLU A 179 8.83 10.07 7.50
N GLU A 180 8.33 10.38 6.31
CA GLU A 180 7.51 9.45 5.53
C GLU A 180 8.27 8.20 5.11
N ILE A 181 9.55 8.33 4.75
CA ILE A 181 10.41 7.17 4.45
C ILE A 181 10.47 6.23 5.65
N ILE A 182 10.67 6.77 6.86
CA ILE A 182 10.70 5.98 8.10
C ILE A 182 9.34 5.33 8.36
N GLN A 183 8.25 6.08 8.20
CA GLN A 183 6.89 5.59 8.44
C GLN A 183 6.52 4.46 7.48
N ILE A 184 6.77 4.62 6.18
CA ILE A 184 6.50 3.59 5.17
C ILE A 184 7.38 2.37 5.42
N TYR A 185 8.68 2.56 5.71
CA TYR A 185 9.56 1.44 6.04
C TYR A 185 9.10 0.69 7.31
N GLY A 186 8.50 1.40 8.28
CA GLY A 186 7.92 0.82 9.48
C GLY A 186 6.87 -0.26 9.18
N LYS A 187 6.09 -0.11 8.10
CA LYS A 187 5.08 -1.11 7.66
C LYS A 187 5.68 -2.46 7.30
N ARG A 188 7.00 -2.53 7.01
CA ARG A 188 7.69 -3.80 6.80
C ARG A 188 7.57 -4.73 8.01
N TRP A 189 7.45 -4.20 9.23
CA TRP A 189 7.32 -5.01 10.45
C TRP A 189 6.11 -5.96 10.41
N ASP A 190 5.08 -5.64 9.62
CA ASP A 190 3.89 -6.48 9.49
C ASP A 190 4.22 -7.91 9.04
N ILE A 191 5.24 -8.10 8.19
CA ILE A 191 5.66 -9.45 7.76
C ILE A 191 6.24 -10.26 8.93
N GLU A 192 6.86 -9.61 9.91
CA GLU A 192 7.37 -10.28 11.11
C GLU A 192 6.22 -10.68 12.03
N VAL A 193 5.21 -9.82 12.16
CA VAL A 193 3.97 -10.14 12.87
C VAL A 193 3.26 -11.32 12.20
N PHE A 194 3.14 -11.31 10.87
CA PHE A 194 2.65 -12.43 10.09
C PHE A 194 3.41 -13.72 10.37
N PHE A 195 4.74 -13.70 10.33
CA PHE A 195 5.55 -14.89 10.61
C PHE A 195 5.45 -15.37 12.06
N LYS A 196 5.29 -14.46 13.01
CA LYS A 196 5.02 -14.81 14.40
C LYS A 196 3.67 -15.52 14.50
N THR A 197 2.63 -14.96 13.90
CA THR A 197 1.27 -15.51 13.95
C THR A 197 1.20 -16.89 13.29
N THR A 198 1.71 -17.02 12.08
CA THR A 198 1.68 -18.29 11.33
C THR A 198 2.45 -19.40 12.01
N LYS A 199 3.62 -19.11 12.60
CA LYS A 199 4.44 -20.11 13.28
C LYS A 199 3.89 -20.49 14.66
N SER A 200 3.46 -19.50 15.45
CA SER A 200 3.07 -19.72 16.84
C SER A 200 1.64 -20.22 16.97
N PHE A 201 0.70 -19.73 16.16
CA PHE A 201 -0.72 -19.99 16.33
C PHE A 201 -1.32 -20.83 15.21
N LEU A 202 -0.79 -20.72 13.98
CA LEU A 202 -1.26 -21.50 12.83
C LEU A 202 -0.36 -22.69 12.50
N ASN A 203 0.55 -23.02 13.42
CA ASN A 203 1.40 -24.21 13.38
C ASN A 203 2.14 -24.47 12.05
N LEU A 204 2.55 -23.41 11.34
CA LEU A 204 3.24 -23.50 10.04
C LEU A 204 4.38 -24.53 10.03
N ALA A 205 5.15 -24.62 11.11
CA ALA A 205 6.31 -25.50 11.22
C ALA A 205 6.06 -26.80 12.01
N LYS A 206 4.99 -26.88 12.81
CA LYS A 206 4.80 -27.95 13.81
C LYS A 206 3.67 -28.93 13.46
N GLU A 207 2.63 -28.48 12.77
CA GLU A 207 1.43 -29.30 12.46
C GLU A 207 1.75 -30.42 11.47
N PHE A 208 2.67 -30.19 10.54
CA PHE A 208 2.92 -31.10 9.43
C PHE A 208 4.34 -31.67 9.47
N GLN A 209 4.46 -33.00 9.52
CA GLN A 209 5.73 -33.75 9.52
C GLN A 209 6.01 -34.44 8.17
N GLY A 210 5.20 -34.18 7.14
CA GLY A 210 5.40 -34.80 5.83
C GLY A 210 6.64 -34.27 5.12
N ARG A 211 7.33 -35.18 4.43
CA ARG A 211 8.64 -34.92 3.78
C ARG A 211 8.53 -34.64 2.28
N SER A 212 7.32 -34.70 1.72
CA SER A 212 7.07 -34.38 0.32
C SER A 212 7.04 -32.87 0.11
N TYR A 213 7.80 -32.38 -0.88
CA TYR A 213 7.81 -30.98 -1.24
C TYR A 213 6.41 -30.46 -1.62
N ASP A 214 5.61 -31.26 -2.33
CA ASP A 214 4.25 -30.84 -2.71
C ASP A 214 3.35 -30.70 -1.49
N SER A 215 3.48 -31.60 -0.52
CA SER A 215 2.73 -31.52 0.73
C SER A 215 3.15 -30.32 1.58
N MET A 216 4.44 -29.97 1.60
CA MET A 216 4.92 -28.76 2.28
C MET A 216 4.33 -27.49 1.65
N VAL A 217 4.27 -27.44 0.31
CA VAL A 217 3.66 -26.31 -0.39
C VAL A 217 2.16 -26.24 -0.09
N ALA A 218 1.44 -27.37 -0.16
CA ALA A 218 0.00 -27.41 0.15
C ALA A 218 -0.28 -26.95 1.59
N HIS A 219 0.46 -27.45 2.58
CA HIS A 219 0.35 -27.04 3.97
C HIS A 219 0.59 -25.54 4.14
N THR A 220 1.66 -25.01 3.54
CA THR A 220 1.98 -23.58 3.60
C THR A 220 0.86 -22.73 3.00
N SER A 221 0.29 -23.14 1.87
CA SER A 221 -0.87 -22.47 1.25
C SER A 221 -2.08 -22.45 2.19
N ILE A 222 -2.42 -23.58 2.83
CA ILE A 222 -3.54 -23.66 3.79
C ILE A 222 -3.31 -22.71 4.96
N VAL A 223 -2.11 -22.67 5.53
CA VAL A 223 -1.77 -21.77 6.64
C VAL A 223 -1.88 -20.30 6.22
N PHE A 224 -1.47 -19.96 5.00
CA PHE A 224 -1.61 -18.60 4.47
C PHE A 224 -3.08 -18.23 4.29
N CYS A 225 -3.92 -19.12 3.77
CA CYS A 225 -5.36 -18.92 3.68
C CYS A 225 -6.00 -18.71 5.07
N ARG A 226 -5.64 -19.53 6.07
CA ARG A 226 -6.10 -19.36 7.46
C ARG A 226 -5.71 -17.98 8.00
N TYR A 227 -4.48 -17.53 7.75
CA TYR A 227 -4.05 -16.20 8.15
C TYR A 227 -4.85 -15.09 7.45
N ILE A 228 -5.10 -15.21 6.14
CA ILE A 228 -5.89 -14.23 5.38
C ILE A 228 -7.30 -14.09 5.95
N MET A 229 -7.96 -15.21 6.29
CA MET A 229 -9.28 -15.18 6.93
C MET A 229 -9.24 -14.43 8.27
N LEU A 230 -8.23 -14.68 9.10
CA LEU A 230 -8.06 -13.97 10.38
C LEU A 230 -7.71 -12.49 10.19
N ALA A 231 -6.92 -12.15 9.18
CA ALA A 231 -6.56 -10.77 8.87
C ALA A 231 -7.79 -9.97 8.41
N LEU A 232 -8.65 -10.59 7.60
CA LEU A 232 -9.94 -10.02 7.18
C LEU A 232 -10.87 -9.82 8.39
N GLU A 233 -11.07 -10.86 9.21
CA GLU A 233 -11.92 -10.78 10.40
C GLU A 233 -11.42 -9.68 11.37
N ASN A 234 -10.11 -9.60 11.58
CA ASN A 234 -9.52 -8.56 12.42
C ASN A 234 -9.71 -7.15 11.83
N ARG A 235 -9.73 -7.02 10.49
CA ARG A 235 -10.01 -5.75 9.82
C ARG A 235 -11.46 -5.34 10.03
N GLU A 236 -12.41 -6.23 9.79
CA GLU A 236 -13.85 -5.96 9.98
C GLU A 236 -14.16 -5.54 11.43
N ASN A 237 -13.50 -6.15 12.42
CA ASN A 237 -13.74 -5.84 13.84
C ASN A 237 -13.04 -4.58 14.35
N LYS A 238 -11.96 -4.12 13.70
CA LYS A 238 -11.14 -2.99 14.18
C LYS A 238 -11.23 -1.74 13.35
N ASP A 239 -11.59 -1.86 12.07
CA ASP A 239 -11.69 -0.72 11.16
C ASP A 239 -13.05 -0.05 11.36
N PRO A 240 -13.11 1.19 11.89
CA PRO A 240 -14.35 1.92 12.15
C PRO A 240 -14.97 2.46 10.84
N ARG A 241 -14.89 1.72 9.73
CA ARG A 241 -15.62 2.01 8.48
C ARG A 241 -17.14 2.04 8.64
N THR A 242 -17.64 1.83 9.85
CA THR A 242 -18.95 2.33 10.29
C THR A 242 -19.15 3.84 10.09
N LEU A 243 -18.12 4.64 9.77
CA LEU A 243 -18.31 6.02 9.27
C LEU A 243 -19.11 6.09 7.96
N GLY A 244 -19.05 5.05 7.10
CA GLY A 244 -19.92 4.97 5.93
C GLY A 244 -21.39 4.80 6.35
N ASN A 245 -21.64 3.95 7.34
CA ASN A 245 -22.99 3.77 7.89
C ASN A 245 -23.45 5.02 8.66
N LEU A 246 -22.55 5.68 9.39
CA LEU A 246 -22.80 6.97 10.03
C LEU A 246 -23.08 8.06 8.98
N PHE A 247 -22.38 8.06 7.84
CA PHE A 247 -22.67 8.97 6.73
C PHE A 247 -24.05 8.72 6.14
N TYR A 248 -24.46 7.46 5.92
CA TYR A 248 -25.82 7.15 5.46
C TYR A 248 -26.89 7.48 6.50
N LEU A 249 -26.66 7.17 7.78
CA LEU A 249 -27.54 7.53 8.89
C LEU A 249 -27.64 9.05 9.05
N CYS A 250 -26.52 9.78 8.93
CA CYS A 250 -26.51 11.24 8.90
C CYS A 250 -27.18 11.77 7.64
N CYS A 251 -27.06 11.17 6.45
CA CYS A 251 -27.78 11.59 5.25
C CYS A 251 -29.29 11.31 5.34
N ASP A 252 -29.70 10.25 6.03
CA ASP A 252 -31.10 9.95 6.31
C ASP A 252 -31.68 10.82 7.43
N GLU A 253 -30.90 11.17 8.47
CA GLU A 253 -31.27 12.18 9.48
C GLU A 253 -31.23 13.61 8.92
N LEU A 254 -30.29 13.92 8.02
CA LEU A 254 -30.17 15.20 7.28
C LEU A 254 -31.09 15.26 6.07
N LYS A 255 -32.13 14.42 5.98
CA LYS A 255 -33.34 14.78 5.21
C LYS A 255 -34.07 15.93 5.93
N ASP A 256 -33.37 17.04 6.08
CA ASP A 256 -33.94 18.35 6.33
C ASP A 256 -34.61 18.78 5.04
N ILE A 257 -35.93 18.92 5.12
CA ILE A 257 -36.84 19.56 4.16
C ILE A 257 -36.53 19.18 2.70
N SER A 258 -37.36 18.32 2.11
CA SER A 258 -37.22 17.98 0.69
C SER A 258 -37.11 19.24 -0.17
N PHE A 259 -36.37 19.17 -1.28
CA PHE A 259 -36.18 20.33 -2.17
C PHE A 259 -37.51 21.03 -2.53
N ALA A 260 -38.60 20.26 -2.65
CA ALA A 260 -39.95 20.79 -2.85
C ALA A 260 -40.44 21.63 -1.67
N GLU A 261 -40.30 21.15 -0.44
CA GLU A 261 -40.71 21.87 0.77
C GLU A 261 -39.84 23.12 1.02
N ALA A 262 -38.53 23.06 0.75
CA ALA A 262 -37.63 24.20 0.90
C ALA A 262 -37.97 25.30 -0.12
N PHE A 263 -38.30 24.89 -1.35
CA PHE A 263 -38.75 25.79 -2.40
C PHE A 263 -40.10 26.45 -2.04
N GLN A 264 -41.05 25.68 -1.52
CA GLN A 264 -42.33 26.22 -1.03
C GLN A 264 -42.16 27.21 0.12
N LEU A 265 -41.24 26.95 1.05
CA LEU A 265 -40.93 27.87 2.14
C LEU A 265 -40.36 29.19 1.62
N ILE A 266 -39.44 29.14 0.64
CA ILE A 266 -38.87 30.33 -0.01
C ILE A 266 -39.98 31.15 -0.70
N LEU A 267 -40.87 30.51 -1.45
CA LEU A 267 -42.00 31.19 -2.10
C LEU A 267 -42.95 31.83 -1.07
N THR A 268 -43.18 31.17 0.06
CA THR A 268 -44.01 31.67 1.14
C THR A 268 -43.38 32.89 1.84
N ILE A 269 -42.07 32.85 2.09
CA ILE A 269 -41.33 33.99 2.65
C ILE A 269 -41.33 35.16 1.66
N LEU A 270 -41.12 34.89 0.36
CA LEU A 270 -41.20 35.89 -0.69
C LEU A 270 -42.58 36.55 -0.75
N LYS A 271 -43.66 35.75 -0.68
CA LYS A 271 -45.06 36.25 -0.59
C LYS A 271 -45.24 37.20 0.58
N ASN A 272 -44.82 36.78 1.77
CA ASN A 272 -44.98 37.56 2.99
C ASN A 272 -44.15 38.84 2.98
N THR A 273 -42.97 38.82 2.35
CA THR A 273 -42.09 39.99 2.23
C THR A 273 -42.64 40.99 1.23
N LEU A 274 -43.12 40.52 0.07
CA LEU A 274 -43.72 41.37 -0.94
C LEU A 274 -45.00 42.02 -0.44
N ARG A 275 -45.86 41.29 0.29
CA ARG A 275 -47.04 41.88 0.97
C ARG A 275 -46.69 43.00 1.94
N LYS A 276 -45.53 42.94 2.60
CA LYS A 276 -45.10 43.98 3.57
C LYS A 276 -44.62 45.26 2.90
N HIS A 277 -44.05 45.17 1.70
CA HIS A 277 -43.43 46.30 1.01
C HIS A 277 -44.22 46.80 -0.20
N LEU A 278 -45.12 45.97 -0.75
CA LEU A 278 -45.94 46.25 -1.91
C LEU A 278 -47.38 45.86 -1.58
N THR A 279 -48.32 46.78 -1.74
CA THR A 279 -49.77 46.52 -1.57
C THR A 279 -50.32 45.71 -2.75
N ILE A 280 -49.88 44.45 -2.86
CA ILE A 280 -50.29 43.52 -3.92
C ILE A 280 -51.47 42.68 -3.41
N THR A 281 -52.52 42.55 -4.22
CA THR A 281 -53.67 41.67 -3.97
C THR A 281 -53.33 40.20 -4.22
N ASP A 282 -54.01 39.29 -3.53
CA ASP A 282 -53.67 37.85 -3.59
C ASP A 282 -53.80 37.24 -4.99
N ASN A 283 -54.71 37.73 -5.81
CA ASN A 283 -54.88 37.28 -7.18
C ASN A 283 -53.66 37.66 -8.04
N ALA A 284 -53.23 38.92 -7.97
CA ALA A 284 -52.07 39.40 -8.72
C ALA A 284 -50.76 38.70 -8.28
N PHE A 285 -50.68 38.30 -7.00
CA PHE A 285 -49.55 37.54 -6.50
C PHE A 285 -49.54 36.09 -7.01
N ASN A 286 -50.69 35.42 -6.98
CA ASN A 286 -50.81 34.05 -7.50
C ASN A 286 -50.50 34.00 -9.00
N ASP A 287 -50.95 35.00 -9.77
CA ASP A 287 -50.60 35.12 -11.20
C ASP A 287 -49.10 35.29 -11.41
N LEU A 288 -48.43 36.08 -10.57
CA LEU A 288 -46.98 36.27 -10.62
C LEU A 288 -46.20 34.99 -10.30
N ILE A 289 -46.65 34.23 -9.29
CA ILE A 289 -46.04 32.94 -8.92
C ILE A 289 -46.26 31.89 -10.00
N ASN A 290 -47.47 31.82 -10.57
CA ASN A 290 -47.77 30.91 -11.67
C ASN A 290 -46.91 31.24 -12.91
N ASN A 291 -46.79 32.52 -13.26
CA ASN A 291 -45.89 32.95 -14.33
C ASN A 291 -44.43 32.60 -14.01
N PHE A 292 -43.96 32.81 -12.78
CA PHE A 292 -42.62 32.41 -12.36
C PHE A 292 -42.39 30.89 -12.51
N ILE A 293 -43.34 30.06 -12.07
CA ILE A 293 -43.27 28.60 -12.19
C ILE A 293 -43.27 28.17 -13.66
N THR A 294 -44.09 28.79 -14.52
CA THR A 294 -44.11 28.47 -15.96
C THR A 294 -42.79 28.81 -16.66
N CYS A 295 -42.07 29.82 -16.18
CA CYS A 295 -40.73 30.18 -16.68
C CYS A 295 -39.60 29.25 -16.17
N LEU A 296 -39.86 28.35 -15.22
CA LEU A 296 -38.83 27.44 -14.72
C LEU A 296 -38.38 26.41 -15.78
N PRO A 297 -37.08 26.05 -15.82
CA PRO A 297 -36.57 24.97 -16.66
C PRO A 297 -37.26 23.62 -16.41
N ALA A 298 -37.41 22.80 -17.46
CA ALA A 298 -38.13 21.52 -17.39
C ALA A 298 -37.58 20.55 -16.32
N PHE A 299 -36.26 20.57 -16.08
CA PHE A 299 -35.64 19.72 -15.06
C PHE A 299 -36.08 20.09 -13.63
N LEU A 300 -36.34 21.38 -13.35
CA LEU A 300 -36.81 21.84 -12.04
C LEU A 300 -38.29 21.51 -11.85
N LYS A 301 -39.10 21.66 -12.90
CA LYS A 301 -40.53 21.27 -12.88
C LYS A 301 -40.71 19.79 -12.55
N GLY A 302 -39.91 18.91 -13.17
CA GLY A 302 -39.94 17.48 -12.90
C GLY A 302 -39.49 17.08 -11.48
N ARG A 303 -38.66 17.90 -10.82
CA ARG A 303 -38.18 17.68 -9.44
C ARG A 303 -39.13 18.21 -8.37
N LEU A 304 -39.99 19.18 -8.71
CA LEU A 304 -40.89 19.85 -7.77
C LEU A 304 -42.27 19.17 -7.64
N GLN A 305 -42.56 18.11 -8.43
CA GLN A 305 -43.86 17.41 -8.45
C GLN A 305 -45.07 18.36 -8.45
N LEU A 306 -44.96 19.51 -9.14
CA LEU A 306 -46.04 20.48 -9.25
C LEU A 306 -47.11 19.89 -10.18
N SER A 307 -47.97 19.05 -9.62
CA SER A 307 -49.28 18.80 -10.21
C SER A 307 -50.05 20.11 -10.12
N SER A 308 -50.54 20.59 -11.26
CA SER A 308 -51.56 21.62 -11.28
C SER A 308 -52.77 21.05 -10.53
N CYS A 309 -53.00 21.51 -9.31
CA CYS A 309 -54.29 21.37 -8.66
C CYS A 309 -55.29 22.19 -9.48
N GLU A 310 -55.84 21.58 -10.51
CA GLU A 310 -57.17 21.94 -11.01
C GLU A 310 -58.17 21.09 -10.23
N SER A 311 -58.88 21.76 -9.32
CA SER A 311 -60.11 21.43 -8.55
C SER A 311 -59.92 21.52 -7.04
#